data_AF-A0A172U3A9-F1
#
_entry.id   AF-A0A172U3A9-F1
#
_cell.length_a   1.000
_cell.length_b   1.000
_cell.length_c   1.000
_cell.angle_alpha   90.00
_cell.angle_beta   90.00
_cell.angle_gamma   90.00
#
_symmetry.space_group_name_H-M   'P 1'
#
loop_
_entity.id
_entity.type
_entity.pdbx_description
1 polymer ?
#
loop_
_entity_poly.entity_id
_entity_poly.type
_entity_poly.pdbx_seq_one_letter_code
_entity_poly.pdbx_strand_id
1 'polypeptide(L)'
;MPDLVKVGYTTRSPEERAKELGANTSVAVPFIVAFKRLVSNCEAVERMIHDRLAAKGFRVAENREFFRAPVSVVVDIILGLPPEILQVSPGTITESISPNLLSKESLPWIDLWRQAESLFYGLGDDLEDREAAKLIYLDAIKLGSSWPYFRLAENEFATNIDSNRWTEARRYAREGVAKGNYLCYLTLAKISNMQNDMMSVVKATNLLFRTRAEKSDTKLESILSFVSELQSLFFQAPDVLDNINEVSLSEIRSLISELLDECDRNANLIIKFWPEGHERGLKDNQRLKDKIKSLCV
;
A
#
# COMPACT_ATOMS: atom_id res chain seq x y z
N MET A 1 -12.69 10.63 16.30
CA MET A 1 -11.98 10.04 17.46
C MET A 1 -11.02 8.99 16.92
N PRO A 2 -9.69 9.16 17.05
CA PRO A 2 -8.75 8.15 16.57
C PRO A 2 -8.96 6.82 17.32
N ASP A 3 -8.86 5.72 16.57
CA ASP A 3 -8.94 4.32 17.05
C ASP A 3 -10.25 3.87 17.70
N LEU A 4 -11.36 4.59 17.52
CA LEU A 4 -12.68 4.15 17.98
C LEU A 4 -13.44 3.47 16.84
N VAL A 5 -13.62 2.16 16.93
CA VAL A 5 -14.30 1.33 15.92
C VAL A 5 -15.56 0.70 16.48
N LYS A 6 -16.60 0.57 15.66
CA LYS A 6 -17.81 -0.18 15.98
C LYS A 6 -17.78 -1.51 15.25
N VAL A 7 -18.00 -2.60 15.98
CA VAL A 7 -18.13 -3.94 15.39
C VAL A 7 -19.58 -4.36 15.53
N GLY A 8 -20.29 -4.43 14.40
CA GLY A 8 -21.70 -4.78 14.33
C GLY A 8 -21.97 -5.85 13.27
N TYR A 9 -23.10 -6.55 13.35
CA TYR A 9 -23.64 -7.33 12.23
C TYR A 9 -24.84 -6.68 11.54
N THR A 10 -25.16 -7.17 10.35
CA THR A 10 -26.39 -6.84 9.61
C THR A 10 -26.77 -8.00 8.71
N THR A 11 -28.07 -8.20 8.48
CA THR A 11 -28.62 -9.13 7.47
C THR A 11 -28.90 -8.43 6.13
N ARG A 12 -28.73 -7.10 6.09
CA ARG A 12 -28.83 -6.23 4.90
C ARG A 12 -27.43 -5.74 4.49
N SER A 13 -27.35 -4.87 3.48
CA SER A 13 -26.09 -4.22 3.07
C SER A 13 -25.43 -3.44 4.24
N PRO A 14 -24.15 -3.71 4.57
CA PRO A 14 -23.41 -2.94 5.59
C PRO A 14 -23.33 -1.45 5.28
N GLU A 15 -23.27 -1.08 4.00
CA GLU A 15 -23.24 0.31 3.55
C GLU A 15 -24.56 1.03 3.83
N GLU A 16 -25.70 0.36 3.63
CA GLU A 16 -27.01 0.90 3.99
C GLU A 16 -27.14 1.07 5.51
N ARG A 17 -26.66 0.07 6.27
CA ARG A 17 -26.67 0.13 7.74
C ARG A 17 -25.79 1.27 8.28
N ALA A 18 -24.63 1.50 7.68
CA ALA A 18 -23.74 2.60 8.05
C ALA A 18 -24.39 3.96 7.77
N LYS A 19 -25.10 4.11 6.64
CA LYS A 19 -25.87 5.33 6.31
C LYS A 19 -27.01 5.56 7.31
N GLU A 20 -27.77 4.53 7.67
CA GLU A 20 -28.83 4.62 8.68
C GLU A 20 -28.30 5.04 10.06
N LEU A 21 -27.17 4.48 10.49
CA LEU A 21 -26.52 4.82 11.75
C LEU A 21 -25.96 6.26 11.74
N GLY A 22 -25.47 6.72 10.59
CA GLY A 22 -24.98 8.09 10.39
C GLY A 22 -26.08 9.14 10.23
N ALA A 23 -27.32 8.74 9.93
CA ALA A 23 -28.46 9.66 9.77
C ALA A 23 -29.06 10.13 11.10
N ASN A 24 -28.77 9.44 12.20
CA ASN A 24 -29.18 9.88 13.53
C ASN A 24 -28.30 11.05 14.01
N THR A 25 -28.95 12.14 14.44
CA THR A 25 -28.36 13.41 14.92
C THR A 25 -27.46 13.28 16.17
N SER A 26 -27.25 12.07 16.67
CA SER A 26 -26.47 11.73 17.87
C SER A 26 -25.00 11.40 17.58
N VAL A 27 -24.58 11.40 16.31
CA VAL A 27 -23.19 11.08 15.91
C VAL A 27 -22.61 12.21 15.05
N ALA A 28 -21.48 12.77 15.49
CA ALA A 28 -20.89 13.97 14.89
C ALA A 28 -20.22 13.75 13.51
N VAL A 29 -20.02 12.50 13.08
CA VAL A 29 -19.36 12.13 11.81
C VAL A 29 -20.03 10.86 11.24
N PRO A 30 -20.29 10.79 9.91
CA PRO A 30 -20.83 9.58 9.27
C PRO A 30 -19.93 8.37 9.48
N PHE A 31 -20.51 7.19 9.69
CA PHE A 31 -19.75 5.94 9.74
C PHE A 31 -19.31 5.51 8.34
N ILE A 32 -18.05 5.09 8.22
CA ILE A 32 -17.51 4.42 7.02
C ILE A 32 -17.38 2.93 7.34
N VAL A 33 -17.86 2.06 6.44
CA VAL A 33 -17.67 0.61 6.57
C VAL A 33 -16.20 0.30 6.34
N ALA A 34 -15.46 0.06 7.42
CA ALA A 34 -14.05 -0.30 7.33
C ALA A 34 -13.85 -1.74 6.85
N PHE A 35 -14.69 -2.71 7.22
CA PHE A 35 -14.56 -4.09 6.76
C PHE A 35 -15.90 -4.81 6.84
N LYS A 36 -16.15 -5.75 5.93
CA LYS A 36 -17.31 -6.65 6.00
C LYS A 36 -16.90 -8.07 5.61
N ARG A 37 -17.48 -9.05 6.29
CA ARG A 37 -17.32 -10.48 5.98
C ARG A 37 -18.66 -11.17 6.07
N LEU A 38 -19.00 -11.94 5.03
CA LEU A 38 -20.18 -12.80 5.06
C LEU A 38 -19.88 -14.03 5.92
N VAL A 39 -20.81 -14.37 6.79
CA VAL A 39 -20.68 -15.48 7.75
C VAL A 39 -22.01 -16.22 7.90
N SER A 40 -21.96 -17.47 8.35
CA SER A 40 -23.15 -18.32 8.46
C SER A 40 -24.08 -17.93 9.60
N ASN A 41 -23.50 -17.57 10.77
CA ASN A 41 -24.23 -17.11 11.94
C ASN A 41 -23.65 -15.79 12.44
N CYS A 42 -24.20 -14.69 11.94
CA CYS A 42 -23.69 -13.34 12.19
C CYS A 42 -23.75 -12.92 13.68
N GLU A 43 -24.77 -13.35 14.43
CA GLU A 43 -24.90 -13.06 15.86
C GLU A 43 -23.82 -13.79 16.68
N ALA A 44 -23.59 -15.07 16.39
CA ALA A 44 -22.55 -15.85 17.07
C ALA A 44 -21.14 -15.32 16.76
N VAL A 45 -20.91 -14.91 15.51
CA VAL A 45 -19.64 -14.31 15.07
C VAL A 45 -19.39 -12.97 15.75
N GLU A 46 -20.39 -12.08 15.78
CA GLU A 46 -20.25 -10.79 16.45
C GLU A 46 -19.86 -10.97 17.92
N ARG A 47 -20.58 -11.84 18.64
CA ARG A 47 -20.29 -12.14 20.05
C ARG A 47 -18.85 -12.63 20.24
N MET A 48 -18.41 -13.57 19.40
CA MET A 48 -17.05 -14.09 19.46
C MET A 48 -15.99 -12.99 19.17
N ILE A 49 -16.24 -12.10 18.20
CA ILE A 49 -15.32 -10.99 17.90
C ILE A 49 -15.28 -10.02 19.09
N HIS A 50 -16.43 -9.70 19.69
CA HIS A 50 -16.53 -8.85 20.87
C HIS A 50 -15.75 -9.44 22.05
N ASP A 51 -15.88 -10.75 22.30
CA ASP A 51 -15.17 -11.44 23.37
C ASP A 51 -13.66 -11.45 23.13
N ARG A 52 -13.21 -11.70 21.89
CA ARG A 52 -11.78 -11.64 21.52
C ARG A 52 -11.21 -10.23 21.68
N LEU A 53 -11.96 -9.20 21.31
CA LEU A 53 -11.54 -7.80 21.48
C LEU A 53 -11.55 -7.36 22.95
N ALA A 54 -12.53 -7.83 23.73
CA ALA A 54 -12.60 -7.60 25.16
C ALA A 54 -11.43 -8.27 25.90
N ALA A 55 -11.09 -9.52 25.55
CA ALA A 55 -9.96 -10.25 26.09
C ALA A 55 -8.61 -9.55 25.83
N LYS A 56 -8.51 -8.82 24.71
CA LYS A 56 -7.35 -7.97 24.38
C LYS A 56 -7.37 -6.59 25.04
N GLY A 57 -8.39 -6.26 25.85
CA GLY A 57 -8.51 -4.99 26.57
C GLY A 57 -9.01 -3.82 25.73
N PHE A 58 -9.58 -4.06 24.54
CA PHE A 58 -10.02 -2.98 23.65
C PHE A 58 -11.45 -2.49 23.90
N ARG A 59 -12.26 -3.20 24.68
CA ARG A 59 -13.67 -2.86 24.89
C ARG A 59 -13.81 -1.61 25.78
N VAL A 60 -14.51 -0.59 25.30
CA VAL A 60 -14.64 0.70 26.01
C VAL A 60 -15.69 0.65 27.12
N ALA A 61 -16.77 -0.11 26.93
CA ALA A 61 -17.81 -0.36 27.92
C ALA A 61 -18.52 -1.68 27.62
N GLU A 62 -18.97 -2.39 28.65
CA GLU A 62 -19.63 -3.70 28.50
C GLU A 62 -20.94 -3.62 27.71
N ASN A 63 -21.68 -2.52 27.84
CA ASN A 63 -22.98 -2.33 27.17
C ASN A 63 -22.87 -1.68 25.78
N ARG A 64 -21.68 -1.55 25.21
CA ARG A 64 -21.47 -0.88 23.92
C ARG A 64 -20.62 -1.73 22.97
N GLU A 65 -20.98 -1.68 21.69
CA GLU A 65 -20.29 -2.34 20.57
C GLU A 65 -19.10 -1.51 20.04
N PHE A 66 -18.51 -0.68 20.90
CA PHE A 66 -17.42 0.22 20.55
C PHE A 66 -16.11 -0.25 21.20
N PHE A 67 -15.07 -0.29 20.39
CA PHE A 67 -13.74 -0.77 20.75
C PHE A 67 -12.72 0.31 20.45
N ARG A 68 -11.76 0.51 21.36
CA ARG A 68 -10.61 1.38 21.16
C ARG A 68 -9.46 0.53 20.60
N ALA A 69 -9.53 0.20 19.32
CA ALA A 69 -8.57 -0.68 18.64
C ALA A 69 -8.23 -0.15 17.24
N PRO A 70 -6.99 -0.37 16.76
CA PRO A 70 -6.68 -0.17 15.35
C PRO A 70 -7.55 -1.06 14.46
N VAL A 71 -8.04 -0.54 13.33
CA VAL A 71 -8.87 -1.30 12.36
C VAL A 71 -8.18 -2.59 11.93
N SER A 72 -6.87 -2.55 11.69
CA SER A 72 -6.08 -3.73 11.33
C SER A 72 -6.21 -4.87 12.34
N VAL A 73 -6.16 -4.56 13.64
CA VAL A 73 -6.29 -5.58 14.70
C VAL A 73 -7.67 -6.23 14.69
N VAL A 74 -8.71 -5.45 14.43
CA VAL A 74 -10.08 -5.97 14.31
C VAL A 74 -10.20 -6.86 13.07
N VAL A 75 -9.67 -6.41 11.94
CA VAL A 75 -9.69 -7.17 10.68
C VAL A 75 -8.93 -8.48 10.81
N ASP A 76 -7.76 -8.48 11.45
CA ASP A 76 -6.98 -9.70 11.69
C ASP A 76 -7.77 -10.73 12.51
N ILE A 77 -8.53 -10.27 13.51
CA ILE A 77 -9.40 -11.14 14.32
C ILE A 77 -10.52 -11.74 13.45
N ILE A 78 -11.11 -10.95 12.56
CA ILE A 78 -12.18 -11.41 11.66
C ILE A 78 -11.64 -12.33 10.56
N LEU A 79 -10.42 -12.10 10.07
CA LEU A 79 -9.76 -12.95 9.09
C LEU A 79 -9.34 -14.29 9.69
N GLY A 80 -8.89 -14.30 10.95
CA GLY A 80 -8.55 -15.51 11.72
C GLY A 80 -9.74 -16.26 12.31
N LEU A 81 -10.95 -16.09 11.76
CA LEU A 81 -12.10 -16.91 12.12
C LEU A 81 -12.02 -18.29 11.45
N PRO A 82 -12.40 -19.37 12.17
CA PRO A 82 -12.33 -20.73 11.63
C PRO A 82 -13.33 -20.92 10.46
N PRO A 83 -12.95 -21.69 9.42
CA PRO A 83 -13.70 -21.81 8.17
C PRO A 83 -15.10 -22.41 8.33
N GLU A 84 -15.33 -23.19 9.39
CA GLU A 84 -16.63 -23.79 9.72
C GLU A 84 -17.72 -22.73 9.95
N ILE A 85 -17.33 -21.53 10.38
CA ILE A 85 -18.22 -20.40 10.65
C ILE A 85 -18.48 -19.54 9.39
N LEU A 86 -17.76 -19.83 8.29
CA LEU A 86 -17.92 -19.17 7.00
C LEU A 86 -18.90 -19.89 6.06
N GLN A 87 -19.31 -21.13 6.37
CA GLN A 87 -20.15 -21.92 5.47
C GLN A 87 -21.61 -21.47 5.50
N VAL A 88 -22.03 -20.73 4.47
CA VAL A 88 -23.45 -20.45 4.20
C VAL A 88 -24.05 -21.70 3.55
N SER A 89 -24.97 -22.39 4.24
CA SER A 89 -25.70 -23.53 3.68
C SER A 89 -26.49 -23.08 2.43
N PRO A 90 -26.48 -23.81 1.29
CA PRO A 90 -27.17 -23.41 0.06
C PRO A 90 -28.72 -23.43 0.10
N GLY A 91 -29.34 -23.51 1.27
CA GLY A 91 -30.78 -23.64 1.41
C GLY A 91 -31.37 -22.51 2.23
N THR A 92 -32.22 -21.69 1.61
CA THR A 92 -33.02 -20.59 2.19
C THR A 92 -32.44 -19.17 2.00
N ILE A 93 -32.37 -18.70 0.75
CA ILE A 93 -32.68 -17.30 0.41
C ILE A 93 -33.42 -17.30 -0.93
N THR A 94 -34.76 -17.32 -0.88
CA THR A 94 -35.63 -16.93 -1.99
C THR A 94 -35.93 -15.44 -1.84
N GLU A 95 -35.23 -14.61 -2.60
CA GLU A 95 -35.70 -13.38 -3.28
C GLU A 95 -34.49 -12.50 -3.64
N SER A 96 -34.27 -12.39 -4.96
CA SER A 96 -33.56 -11.30 -5.67
C SER A 96 -32.30 -10.70 -5.05
N ILE A 97 -31.29 -11.51 -4.71
CA ILE A 97 -29.93 -11.00 -4.60
C ILE A 97 -29.33 -10.93 -6.01
N SER A 98 -29.13 -9.71 -6.51
CA SER A 98 -28.40 -9.45 -7.75
C SER A 98 -27.03 -10.17 -7.70
N PRO A 99 -26.58 -10.86 -8.78
CA PRO A 99 -25.36 -11.68 -8.77
C PRO A 99 -24.07 -10.95 -8.39
N ASN A 100 -24.09 -9.61 -8.33
CA ASN A 100 -22.96 -8.78 -7.92
C ASN A 100 -22.66 -8.79 -6.41
N LEU A 101 -23.51 -9.40 -5.57
CA LEU A 101 -23.24 -9.46 -4.12
C LEU A 101 -22.31 -10.63 -3.72
N LEU A 102 -21.86 -11.42 -4.69
CA LEU A 102 -21.00 -12.58 -4.50
C LEU A 102 -19.61 -12.37 -5.11
N SER A 103 -18.89 -11.30 -4.73
CA SER A 103 -17.43 -11.28 -4.97
C SER A 103 -16.62 -10.36 -4.05
N LYS A 104 -15.56 -10.97 -3.51
CA LYS A 104 -14.32 -10.43 -2.93
C LYS A 104 -14.35 -9.85 -1.51
N GLU A 105 -13.70 -10.58 -0.62
CA GLU A 105 -12.97 -10.06 0.55
C GLU A 105 -12.13 -8.84 0.09
N SER A 106 -12.64 -7.63 0.37
CA SER A 106 -12.00 -6.37 0.00
C SER A 106 -11.26 -5.83 1.22
N LEU A 107 -9.96 -5.55 1.09
CA LEU A 107 -9.19 -4.91 2.16
C LEU A 107 -9.84 -3.56 2.51
N PRO A 108 -9.93 -3.17 3.79
CA PRO A 108 -10.63 -1.97 4.25
C PRO A 108 -10.36 -0.68 3.47
N TRP A 109 -9.12 -0.56 3.03
CA TRP A 109 -8.54 0.65 2.49
C TRP A 109 -8.32 0.56 0.98
N ILE A 110 -8.67 -0.56 0.32
CA ILE A 110 -8.31 -0.76 -1.09
C ILE A 110 -9.06 0.18 -2.03
N ASP A 111 -10.32 0.50 -1.72
CA ASP A 111 -11.11 1.41 -2.54
C ASP A 111 -10.67 2.85 -2.33
N LEU A 112 -10.29 3.22 -1.08
CA LEU A 112 -9.64 4.50 -0.80
C LEU A 112 -8.30 4.62 -1.54
N TRP A 113 -7.49 3.57 -1.53
CA TRP A 113 -6.23 3.52 -2.29
C TRP A 113 -6.48 3.75 -3.79
N ARG A 114 -7.43 3.03 -4.40
CA ARG A 114 -7.76 3.18 -5.83
C ARG A 114 -8.27 4.58 -6.16
N GLN A 115 -9.14 5.13 -5.31
CA GLN A 115 -9.65 6.48 -5.49
C GLN A 115 -8.52 7.52 -5.41
N ALA A 116 -7.63 7.38 -4.42
CA ALA A 116 -6.48 8.25 -4.27
C ALA A 116 -5.53 8.15 -5.48
N GLU A 117 -5.24 6.95 -5.98
CA GLU A 117 -4.42 6.75 -7.19
C GLU A 117 -5.05 7.38 -8.43
N SER A 118 -6.38 7.24 -8.59
CA SER A 118 -7.13 7.83 -9.68
C SER A 118 -6.98 9.35 -9.70
N LEU A 119 -7.19 10.01 -8.55
CA LEU A 119 -6.98 11.44 -8.40
C LEU A 119 -5.52 11.84 -8.52
N PHE A 120 -4.58 11.01 -8.02
CA PHE A 120 -3.17 11.34 -8.07
C PHE A 120 -2.65 11.42 -9.51
N TYR A 121 -3.07 10.49 -10.37
CA TYR A 121 -2.61 10.39 -11.75
C TYR A 121 -3.59 10.95 -12.79
N GLY A 122 -4.78 11.40 -12.37
CA GLY A 122 -5.84 11.86 -13.27
C GLY A 122 -6.34 10.75 -14.20
N LEU A 123 -6.68 9.59 -13.63
CA LEU A 123 -7.09 8.41 -14.41
C LEU A 123 -8.60 8.40 -14.70
N GLY A 124 -8.97 7.89 -15.87
CA GLY A 124 -10.37 7.77 -16.26
C GLY A 124 -11.04 9.13 -16.43
N ASP A 125 -12.12 9.37 -15.68
CA ASP A 125 -12.87 10.63 -15.69
C ASP A 125 -12.42 11.62 -14.60
N ASP A 126 -11.47 11.23 -13.74
CA ASP A 126 -10.96 12.07 -12.66
C ASP A 126 -9.86 13.02 -13.17
N LEU A 127 -9.90 14.27 -12.71
CA LEU A 127 -8.80 15.23 -12.93
C LEU A 127 -7.70 15.03 -11.88
N GLU A 128 -6.45 15.30 -12.26
CA GLU A 128 -5.32 15.25 -11.34
C GLU A 128 -5.51 16.24 -10.17
N ASP A 129 -5.60 15.71 -8.95
CA ASP A 129 -5.67 16.46 -7.70
C ASP A 129 -4.87 15.75 -6.59
N ARG A 130 -3.59 16.13 -6.49
CA ARG A 130 -2.65 15.51 -5.53
C ARG A 130 -2.97 15.84 -4.07
N GLU A 131 -3.57 17.00 -3.80
CA GLU A 131 -3.95 17.37 -2.43
C GLU A 131 -5.17 16.59 -1.97
N ALA A 132 -6.18 16.42 -2.82
CA ALA A 132 -7.31 15.53 -2.54
C ALA A 132 -6.84 14.07 -2.39
N ALA A 133 -5.99 13.59 -3.30
CA ALA A 133 -5.40 12.25 -3.20
C ALA A 133 -4.66 12.05 -1.86
N LYS A 134 -3.87 13.03 -1.42
CA LYS A 134 -3.17 13.03 -0.13
C LYS A 134 -4.12 12.84 1.06
N LEU A 135 -5.26 13.53 1.08
CA LEU A 135 -6.25 13.36 2.15
C LEU A 135 -6.81 11.94 2.20
N ILE A 136 -7.12 11.36 1.02
CA ILE A 136 -7.66 10.00 0.93
C ILE A 136 -6.60 8.95 1.29
N TYR A 137 -5.34 9.15 0.91
CA TYR A 137 -4.22 8.32 1.36
C TYR A 137 -4.11 8.32 2.89
N LEU A 138 -4.25 9.48 3.54
CA LEU A 138 -4.23 9.57 5.00
C LEU A 138 -5.42 8.82 5.63
N ASP A 139 -6.58 8.79 4.99
CA ASP A 139 -7.71 7.98 5.43
C ASP A 139 -7.46 6.48 5.27
N ALA A 140 -6.84 6.06 4.16
CA ALA A 140 -6.40 4.68 3.97
C ALA A 140 -5.37 4.24 5.03
N ILE A 141 -4.46 5.14 5.43
CA ILE A 141 -3.51 4.90 6.53
C ILE A 141 -4.25 4.71 7.87
N LYS A 142 -5.27 5.52 8.16
CA LYS A 142 -6.10 5.37 9.38
C LYS A 142 -6.82 4.02 9.43
N LEU A 143 -7.17 3.46 8.27
CA LEU A 143 -7.73 2.11 8.15
C LEU A 143 -6.67 0.98 8.23
N GLY A 144 -5.40 1.33 8.45
CA GLY A 144 -4.30 0.39 8.68
C GLY A 144 -3.47 0.05 7.44
N SER A 145 -3.65 0.74 6.30
CA SER A 145 -2.81 0.51 5.13
C SER A 145 -1.40 1.07 5.30
N SER A 146 -0.39 0.29 4.89
CA SER A 146 0.99 0.77 4.79
C SER A 146 1.35 1.27 3.39
N TRP A 147 0.51 1.02 2.38
CA TRP A 147 0.80 1.32 0.98
C TRP A 147 0.94 2.82 0.70
N PRO A 148 0.06 3.69 1.22
CA PRO A 148 0.11 5.12 0.91
C PRO A 148 1.37 5.82 1.36
N TYR A 149 2.10 5.28 2.35
CA TYR A 149 3.35 5.89 2.81
C TYR A 149 4.40 6.03 1.71
N PHE A 150 4.53 5.01 0.85
CA PHE A 150 5.47 5.08 -0.28
C PHE A 150 5.08 6.21 -1.23
N ARG A 151 3.80 6.23 -1.62
CA ARG A 151 3.24 7.23 -2.53
C ARG A 151 3.41 8.66 -2.01
N LEU A 152 3.06 8.89 -0.75
CA LEU A 152 3.22 10.19 -0.10
C LEU A 152 4.68 10.60 -0.03
N ALA A 153 5.58 9.68 0.33
CA ALA A 153 7.01 9.95 0.39
C ALA A 153 7.58 10.34 -0.98
N GLU A 154 7.19 9.64 -2.04
CA GLU A 154 7.65 9.94 -3.40
C GLU A 154 7.10 11.26 -3.94
N ASN A 155 5.82 11.56 -3.66
CA ASN A 155 5.25 12.84 -4.05
C ASN A 155 6.00 14.00 -3.39
N GLU A 156 6.20 13.94 -2.07
CA GLU A 156 6.96 14.96 -1.33
C GLU A 156 8.43 15.03 -1.79
N PHE A 157 9.02 13.91 -2.22
CA PHE A 157 10.36 13.90 -2.78
C PHE A 157 10.43 14.66 -4.11
N ALA A 158 9.49 14.38 -5.01
CA ALA A 158 9.44 14.96 -6.35
C ALA A 158 9.10 16.46 -6.34
N THR A 159 8.17 16.89 -5.48
CA THR A 159 7.72 18.30 -5.43
C THR A 159 8.72 19.24 -4.74
N ASN A 160 9.53 18.72 -3.83
CA ASN A 160 10.46 19.53 -3.02
C ASN A 160 11.92 19.43 -3.50
N ILE A 161 12.17 18.88 -4.69
CA ILE A 161 13.52 18.65 -5.20
C ILE A 161 14.36 19.94 -5.22
N ASP A 162 13.75 21.08 -5.60
CA ASP A 162 14.41 22.38 -5.69
C ASP A 162 14.75 22.98 -4.31
N SER A 163 14.00 22.60 -3.28
CA SER A 163 14.23 23.08 -1.92
C SER A 163 15.38 22.36 -1.21
N ASN A 164 15.80 21.20 -1.73
CA ASN A 164 16.74 20.28 -1.09
C ASN A 164 16.33 19.93 0.37
N ARG A 165 15.03 19.96 0.68
CA ARG A 165 14.45 19.74 2.01
C ARG A 165 13.41 18.62 1.96
N TRP A 166 13.88 17.38 1.86
CA TRP A 166 13.03 16.18 1.87
C TRP A 166 12.61 15.72 3.26
N THR A 167 12.30 16.66 4.16
CA THR A 167 11.96 16.34 5.56
C THR A 167 10.67 15.51 5.65
N GLU A 168 9.62 15.95 4.97
CA GLU A 168 8.34 15.24 4.96
C GLU A 168 8.42 13.92 4.19
N ALA A 169 9.11 13.89 3.05
CA ALA A 169 9.38 12.65 2.31
C ALA A 169 10.09 11.62 3.20
N ARG A 170 11.13 12.04 3.94
CA ARG A 170 11.85 11.19 4.89
C ARG A 170 10.97 10.73 6.05
N ARG A 171 10.06 11.60 6.53
CA ARG A 171 9.09 11.26 7.58
C ARG A 171 8.17 10.14 7.11
N TYR A 172 7.47 10.32 5.98
CA TYR A 172 6.58 9.31 5.43
C TYR A 172 7.30 8.00 5.12
N ALA A 173 8.49 8.06 4.52
CA ALA A 173 9.24 6.85 4.19
C ALA A 173 9.64 6.06 5.45
N ARG A 174 10.10 6.74 6.51
CA ARG A 174 10.46 6.08 7.78
C ARG A 174 9.25 5.47 8.48
N GLU A 175 8.12 6.19 8.50
CA GLU A 175 6.87 5.66 9.04
C GLU A 175 6.38 4.45 8.24
N GLY A 176 6.46 4.49 6.90
CA GLY A 176 6.10 3.37 6.03
C GLY A 176 6.93 2.12 6.27
N VAL A 177 8.26 2.26 6.40
CA VAL A 177 9.16 1.17 6.79
C VAL A 177 8.76 0.59 8.14
N ALA A 178 8.48 1.44 9.15
CA ALA A 178 8.06 0.99 10.47
C ALA A 178 6.70 0.25 10.46
N LYS A 179 5.86 0.52 9.46
CA LYS A 179 4.58 -0.16 9.19
C LYS A 179 4.71 -1.36 8.24
N GLY A 180 5.93 -1.75 7.87
CA GLY A 180 6.20 -2.95 7.07
C GLY A 180 6.23 -2.74 5.55
N ASN A 181 6.07 -1.51 5.05
CA ASN A 181 6.22 -1.21 3.63
C ASN A 181 7.71 -0.99 3.28
N TYR A 182 8.38 -2.05 2.84
CA TYR A 182 9.81 -2.02 2.50
C TYR A 182 10.13 -1.23 1.24
N LEU A 183 9.15 -0.92 0.37
CA LEU A 183 9.38 -0.07 -0.80
C LEU A 183 9.73 1.37 -0.42
N CYS A 184 9.35 1.81 0.77
CA CYS A 184 9.78 3.11 1.31
C CYS A 184 11.30 3.25 1.46
N TYR A 185 12.06 2.14 1.47
CA TYR A 185 13.52 2.22 1.39
C TYR A 185 14.01 2.79 0.05
N LEU A 186 13.26 2.64 -1.06
CA LEU A 186 13.60 3.26 -2.35
C LEU A 186 13.63 4.79 -2.22
N THR A 187 12.62 5.38 -1.58
CA THR A 187 12.58 6.83 -1.38
C THR A 187 13.73 7.30 -0.49
N LEU A 188 14.08 6.54 0.56
CA LEU A 188 15.24 6.85 1.40
C LEU A 188 16.56 6.76 0.62
N ALA A 189 16.70 5.79 -0.29
CA ALA A 189 17.84 5.67 -1.17
C ALA A 189 17.92 6.85 -2.15
N LYS A 190 16.82 7.20 -2.82
CA LYS A 190 16.73 8.37 -3.71
C LYS A 190 17.11 9.68 -3.00
N ILE A 191 16.57 9.92 -1.80
CA ILE A 191 16.92 11.07 -0.96
C ILE A 191 18.42 11.09 -0.65
N SER A 192 19.00 9.94 -0.27
CA SER A 192 20.42 9.84 0.08
C SER A 192 21.31 10.09 -1.14
N ASN A 193 20.89 9.62 -2.32
CA ASN A 193 21.59 9.86 -3.58
C ASN A 193 21.65 11.36 -3.90
N MET A 194 20.52 12.07 -3.74
CA MET A 194 20.49 13.53 -3.93
C MET A 194 21.37 14.30 -2.93
N GLN A 195 21.65 13.70 -1.77
CA GLN A 195 22.58 14.23 -0.77
C GLN A 195 24.04 13.81 -1.01
N ASN A 196 24.32 13.09 -2.11
CA ASN A 196 25.61 12.48 -2.42
C ASN A 196 26.14 11.54 -1.31
N ASP A 197 25.23 10.90 -0.56
CA ASP A 197 25.55 9.94 0.50
C ASP A 197 25.38 8.50 -0.01
N MET A 198 26.34 8.03 -0.80
CA MET A 198 26.33 6.69 -1.40
C MET A 198 26.28 5.58 -0.33
N MET A 199 26.90 5.78 0.83
CA MET A 199 26.87 4.80 1.93
C MET A 199 25.43 4.57 2.42
N SER A 200 24.65 5.63 2.54
CA SER A 200 23.23 5.54 2.89
C SER A 200 22.37 4.97 1.75
N VAL A 201 22.70 5.24 0.48
CA VAL A 201 22.05 4.59 -0.68
C VAL A 201 22.22 3.07 -0.59
N VAL A 202 23.47 2.60 -0.47
CA VAL A 202 23.80 1.16 -0.33
C VAL A 202 23.10 0.54 0.87
N LYS A 203 23.09 1.24 2.02
CA LYS A 203 22.40 0.76 3.22
C LYS A 203 20.90 0.61 3.01
N ALA A 204 20.23 1.60 2.43
CA ALA A 204 18.79 1.56 2.18
C ALA A 204 18.43 0.44 1.18
N THR A 205 19.21 0.28 0.11
CA THR A 205 19.00 -0.78 -0.88
C THR A 205 19.19 -2.18 -0.28
N ASN A 206 20.22 -2.39 0.55
CA ASN A 206 20.40 -3.66 1.26
C ASN A 206 19.24 -3.96 2.24
N LEU A 207 18.73 -2.94 2.94
CA LEU A 207 17.59 -3.11 3.84
C LEU A 207 16.30 -3.44 3.09
N LEU A 208 16.11 -2.85 1.90
CA LEU A 208 14.98 -3.18 1.02
C LEU A 208 14.98 -4.67 0.70
N PHE A 209 16.06 -5.16 0.08
CA PHE A 209 16.11 -6.53 -0.41
C PHE A 209 16.18 -7.56 0.70
N ARG A 210 16.83 -7.25 1.82
CA ARG A 210 16.76 -8.09 3.01
C ARG A 210 15.32 -8.23 3.51
N THR A 211 14.59 -7.12 3.62
CA THR A 211 13.20 -7.16 4.12
C THR A 211 12.29 -7.89 3.12
N ARG A 212 12.50 -7.67 1.82
CA ARG A 212 11.79 -8.37 0.75
C ARG A 212 12.02 -9.88 0.81
N ALA A 213 13.27 -10.33 0.98
CA ALA A 213 13.60 -11.75 1.12
C ALA A 213 12.91 -12.40 2.32
N GLU A 214 12.70 -11.64 3.40
CA GLU A 214 12.00 -12.13 4.61
C GLU A 214 10.47 -12.09 4.46
N LYS A 215 9.92 -11.08 3.79
CA LYS A 215 8.47 -10.76 3.77
C LYS A 215 8.04 -10.09 2.46
N SER A 216 8.17 -10.77 1.33
CA SER A 216 7.73 -10.23 0.04
C SER A 216 6.21 -10.08 -0.02
N ASP A 217 5.75 -8.98 -0.60
CA ASP A 217 4.33 -8.70 -0.88
C ASP A 217 4.19 -8.42 -2.39
N THR A 218 3.95 -9.48 -3.15
CA THR A 218 3.85 -9.41 -4.63
C THR A 218 2.71 -8.52 -5.10
N LYS A 219 1.63 -8.40 -4.30
CA LYS A 219 0.49 -7.54 -4.62
C LYS A 219 0.87 -6.07 -4.48
N LEU A 220 1.55 -5.73 -3.39
CA LEU A 220 2.11 -4.40 -3.17
C LEU A 220 3.15 -4.05 -4.24
N GLU A 221 4.07 -4.97 -4.56
CA GLU A 221 5.11 -4.75 -5.58
C GLU A 221 4.52 -4.48 -6.97
N SER A 222 3.52 -5.26 -7.37
CA SER A 222 2.83 -5.07 -8.65
C SER A 222 2.09 -3.73 -8.70
N ILE A 223 1.38 -3.37 -7.64
CA ILE A 223 0.58 -2.14 -7.60
C ILE A 223 1.45 -0.89 -7.53
N LEU A 224 2.58 -0.95 -6.81
CA LEU A 224 3.52 0.16 -6.66
C LEU A 224 4.63 0.14 -7.73
N SER A 225 4.47 -0.63 -8.80
CA SER A 225 5.41 -0.69 -9.94
C SER A 225 6.87 -0.89 -9.52
N PHE A 226 7.11 -1.79 -8.56
CA PHE A 226 8.38 -1.96 -7.86
C PHE A 226 9.61 -2.00 -8.78
N VAL A 227 9.56 -2.79 -9.85
CA VAL A 227 10.67 -2.95 -10.80
C VAL A 227 11.00 -1.63 -11.50
N SER A 228 9.98 -0.84 -11.86
CA SER A 228 10.17 0.47 -12.50
C SER A 228 10.85 1.44 -11.53
N GLU A 229 10.41 1.45 -10.27
CA GLU A 229 10.99 2.31 -9.24
C GLU A 229 12.43 1.92 -8.89
N LEU A 230 12.71 0.61 -8.90
CA LEU A 230 14.04 0.08 -8.71
C LEU A 230 14.98 0.43 -9.88
N GLN A 231 14.50 0.29 -11.12
CA GLN A 231 15.24 0.70 -12.31
C GLN A 231 15.55 2.19 -12.27
N SER A 232 14.60 3.03 -11.87
CA SER A 232 14.79 4.47 -11.70
C SER A 232 15.90 4.79 -10.69
N LEU A 233 15.93 4.09 -9.55
CA LEU A 233 17.03 4.24 -8.58
C LEU A 233 18.37 3.83 -9.18
N PHE A 234 18.45 2.68 -9.85
CA PHE A 234 19.70 2.19 -10.44
C PHE A 234 20.17 3.04 -11.61
N PHE A 235 19.26 3.66 -12.35
CA PHE A 235 19.61 4.64 -13.38
C PHE A 235 20.27 5.88 -12.78
N GLN A 236 19.75 6.37 -11.64
CA GLN A 236 20.30 7.54 -10.95
C GLN A 236 21.57 7.23 -10.13
N ALA A 237 21.74 5.99 -9.67
CA ALA A 237 22.82 5.58 -8.79
C ALA A 237 23.36 4.18 -9.18
N PRO A 238 23.91 3.99 -10.40
CA PRO A 238 24.31 2.66 -10.88
C PRO A 238 25.42 2.03 -10.04
N ASP A 239 26.26 2.85 -9.40
CA ASP A 239 27.38 2.42 -8.56
C ASP A 239 26.93 1.74 -7.25
N VAL A 240 25.64 1.84 -6.90
CA VAL A 240 25.07 1.06 -5.79
C VAL A 240 25.29 -0.44 -6.03
N LEU A 241 25.13 -0.92 -7.26
CA LEU A 241 25.20 -2.34 -7.61
C LEU A 241 26.55 -2.99 -7.31
N ASP A 242 27.64 -2.22 -7.22
CA ASP A 242 28.97 -2.74 -6.92
C ASP A 242 29.20 -2.96 -5.41
N ASN A 243 28.30 -2.45 -4.57
CA ASN A 243 28.48 -2.35 -3.12
C ASN A 243 27.35 -3.04 -2.32
N ILE A 244 26.43 -3.73 -3.00
CA ILE A 244 25.33 -4.48 -2.37
C ILE A 244 25.86 -5.82 -1.85
N ASN A 245 25.30 -6.30 -0.73
CA ASN A 245 25.70 -7.59 -0.17
C ASN A 245 25.12 -8.78 -0.97
N GLU A 246 25.71 -9.97 -0.83
CA GLU A 246 25.30 -11.16 -1.62
C GLU A 246 23.83 -11.54 -1.45
N VAL A 247 23.23 -11.37 -0.26
CA VAL A 247 21.82 -11.69 -0.05
C VAL A 247 20.94 -10.78 -0.89
N SER A 248 21.20 -9.48 -0.87
CA SER A 248 20.49 -8.49 -1.66
C SER A 248 20.80 -8.62 -3.15
N LEU A 249 22.01 -9.02 -3.51
CA LEU A 249 22.40 -9.28 -4.90
C LEU A 249 21.65 -10.49 -5.46
N SER A 250 21.46 -11.55 -4.67
CA SER A 250 20.64 -12.72 -5.07
C SER A 250 19.19 -12.34 -5.37
N GLU A 251 18.59 -11.46 -4.56
CA GLU A 251 17.25 -10.93 -4.83
C GLU A 251 17.20 -10.12 -6.13
N ILE A 252 18.19 -9.24 -6.35
CA ILE A 252 18.30 -8.46 -7.60
C ILE A 252 18.45 -9.39 -8.80
N ARG A 253 19.26 -10.45 -8.69
CA ARG A 253 19.44 -11.47 -9.74
C ARG A 253 18.12 -12.10 -10.15
N SER A 254 17.20 -12.33 -9.20
CA SER A 254 15.86 -12.85 -9.51
C SER A 254 14.99 -11.90 -10.36
N LEU A 255 15.30 -10.60 -10.35
CA LEU A 255 14.56 -9.54 -11.06
C LEU A 255 15.25 -9.09 -12.36
N ILE A 256 16.38 -9.70 -12.76
CA ILE A 256 17.19 -9.21 -13.89
C ILE A 256 16.37 -9.12 -15.18
N SER A 257 15.56 -10.15 -15.50
CA SER A 257 14.75 -10.12 -16.73
C SER A 257 13.82 -8.91 -16.75
N GLU A 258 13.10 -8.68 -15.66
CA GLU A 258 12.13 -7.59 -15.52
C GLU A 258 12.83 -6.22 -15.55
N LEU A 259 14.00 -6.12 -14.93
CA LEU A 259 14.83 -4.91 -14.95
C LEU A 259 15.36 -4.59 -16.35
N LEU A 260 15.77 -5.61 -17.12
CA LEU A 260 16.22 -5.42 -18.50
C LEU A 260 15.06 -4.99 -19.41
N ASP A 261 13.87 -5.56 -19.23
CA ASP A 261 12.66 -5.15 -19.94
C ASP A 261 12.28 -3.70 -19.59
N GLU A 262 12.49 -3.29 -18.34
CA GLU A 262 12.29 -1.90 -17.93
C GLU A 262 13.32 -0.95 -18.57
N CYS A 263 14.59 -1.34 -18.69
CA CYS A 263 15.57 -0.57 -19.44
C CYS A 263 15.15 -0.37 -20.91
N ASP A 264 14.58 -1.38 -21.55
CA ASP A 264 14.09 -1.29 -22.93
C ASP A 264 12.86 -0.38 -23.04
N ARG A 265 11.93 -0.46 -22.09
CA ARG A 265 10.80 0.47 -21.99
C ARG A 265 11.28 1.91 -21.78
N ASN A 266 12.24 2.13 -20.89
CA ASN A 266 12.77 3.44 -20.58
C ASN A 266 13.49 4.06 -21.80
N ALA A 267 14.25 3.28 -22.57
CA ALA A 267 14.84 3.74 -23.83
C ALA A 267 13.79 4.31 -24.79
N ASN A 268 12.65 3.63 -24.95
CA ASN A 268 11.55 4.11 -25.78
C ASN A 268 10.92 5.42 -25.23
N LEU A 269 10.79 5.54 -23.91
CA LEU A 269 10.28 6.75 -23.27
C LEU A 269 11.24 7.94 -23.44
N ILE A 270 12.56 7.73 -23.28
CA ILE A 270 13.58 8.76 -23.49
C ILE A 270 13.49 9.32 -24.92
N ILE A 271 13.39 8.45 -25.94
CA ILE A 271 13.26 8.88 -27.34
C ILE A 271 11.95 9.66 -27.54
N LYS A 272 10.85 9.17 -26.96
CA LYS A 272 9.51 9.76 -27.14
C LYS A 272 9.39 11.15 -26.50
N PHE A 273 9.92 11.34 -25.30
CA PHE A 273 9.74 12.57 -24.52
C PHE A 273 10.91 13.55 -24.61
N TRP A 274 12.09 13.11 -25.06
CA TRP A 274 13.28 13.93 -25.28
C TRP A 274 13.86 13.77 -26.70
N PRO A 275 13.09 14.11 -27.75
CA PRO A 275 13.54 13.90 -29.13
C PRO A 275 14.86 14.62 -29.45
N GLU A 276 15.14 15.75 -28.80
CA GLU A 276 16.42 16.46 -28.86
C GLU A 276 17.25 16.18 -27.60
N GLY A 277 18.47 15.66 -27.75
CA GLY A 277 19.39 15.38 -26.63
C GLY A 277 19.23 14.02 -25.94
N HIS A 278 18.42 13.11 -26.49
CA HIS A 278 18.23 11.74 -25.95
C HIS A 278 19.52 10.89 -25.91
N GLU A 279 20.53 11.20 -26.74
CA GLU A 279 21.74 10.38 -26.88
C GLU A 279 22.44 10.11 -25.54
N ARG A 280 22.54 11.13 -24.67
CA ARG A 280 23.15 10.97 -23.35
C ARG A 280 22.32 10.04 -22.47
N GLY A 281 21.00 10.24 -22.42
CA GLY A 281 20.09 9.39 -21.65
C GLY A 281 20.11 7.94 -22.13
N LEU A 282 20.13 7.71 -23.45
CA LEU A 282 20.26 6.37 -24.02
C LEU A 282 21.59 5.72 -23.68
N LYS A 283 22.69 6.48 -23.71
CA LYS A 283 24.01 5.97 -23.34
C LYS A 283 24.08 5.59 -21.85
N ASP A 284 23.51 6.41 -20.97
CA ASP A 284 23.44 6.12 -19.54
C ASP A 284 22.54 4.91 -19.27
N ASN A 285 21.41 4.78 -19.98
CA ASN A 285 20.51 3.62 -19.88
C ASN A 285 21.18 2.35 -20.40
N GLN A 286 21.93 2.42 -21.50
CA GLN A 286 22.69 1.30 -22.03
C GLN A 286 23.79 0.86 -21.04
N ARG A 287 24.49 1.81 -20.43
CA ARG A 287 25.50 1.52 -19.39
C ARG A 287 24.88 0.80 -18.19
N LEU A 288 23.70 1.23 -17.73
CA LEU A 288 22.96 0.52 -16.69
C LEU A 288 22.59 -0.91 -17.15
N LYS A 289 22.07 -1.05 -18.37
CA LYS A 289 21.68 -2.35 -18.94
C LYS A 289 22.85 -3.33 -18.96
N ASP A 290 24.03 -2.87 -19.38
CA ASP A 290 25.25 -3.69 -19.40
C ASP A 290 25.70 -4.07 -17.99
N LYS A 291 25.56 -3.15 -17.02
CA LYS A 291 25.85 -3.42 -15.61
C LYS A 291 24.91 -4.48 -15.04
N ILE A 292 23.60 -4.38 -15.29
CA ILE A 292 22.61 -5.39 -14.86
C ILE A 292 22.93 -6.76 -15.48
N LYS A 293 23.26 -6.82 -16.78
CA LYS A 293 23.67 -8.08 -17.43
C LYS A 293 24.90 -8.70 -16.81
N SER A 294 25.85 -7.88 -16.36
CA SER A 294 27.08 -8.37 -15.71
C SER A 294 26.81 -9.12 -14.40
N LEU A 295 25.67 -8.86 -13.74
CA LEU A 295 25.26 -9.55 -12.51
C LEU A 295 24.77 -10.98 -12.75
N CYS A 296 24.53 -11.39 -14.01
CA CYS A 296 24.17 -12.77 -14.37
C CYS A 296 25.34 -13.76 -14.21
N VAL A 297 26.56 -13.25 -14.11
CA VAL A 297 27.80 -14.03 -13.94
C VAL A 297 28.07 -14.28 -12.46
#